data_AF-A0A7Y9U5X6-F1
#
_entry.id   AF-A0A7Y9U5X6-F1
#
_cell.length_a   1.000
_cell.length_b   1.000
_cell.length_c   1.000
_cell.angle_alpha   90.00
_cell.angle_beta   90.00
_cell.angle_gamma   90.00
#
_symmetry.space_group_name_H-M   'P 1'
#
loop_
_entity.id
_entity.type
_entity.pdbx_description
1 polymer ?
#
loop_
_entity_poly.entity_id
_entity_poly.type
_entity_poly.pdbx_seq_one_letter_code
_entity_poly.pdbx_strand_id
1 'polypeptide(L)'
;MNIDIERCTVGAEHHAVMARALYASLGCSGDFTSWFKAQVKRCGLLEGEDYREVFMKKNGNPRGGRPGANYALTLDAAKHIALVSSSPKGRAYRAHLIAAERELLLRVFRRNADELADLDRRLAAAERAEAESFARASRGASVLSRRRAEKPRLQGEVNTIRSQLQLLLQLE
;
A
#
# COMPACT_ATOMS: atom_id res chain seq x y z
N MET A 1 0.14 -10.12 -18.26
CA MET A 1 -1.07 -9.36 -18.61
C MET A 1 -0.70 -7.90 -18.42
N ASN A 2 -0.36 -7.18 -19.50
CA ASN A 2 -0.06 -5.75 -19.43
C ASN A 2 -1.34 -4.99 -19.76
N ILE A 3 -1.79 -4.16 -18.84
CA ILE A 3 -2.85 -3.19 -19.07
C ILE A 3 -2.19 -1.83 -18.91
N ASP A 4 -2.33 -0.98 -19.92
CA ASP A 4 -1.74 0.36 -19.90
C ASP A 4 -2.50 1.25 -18.92
N ILE A 5 -1.74 1.98 -18.12
CA ILE A 5 -2.24 3.00 -17.21
C ILE A 5 -2.10 4.34 -17.92
N GLU A 6 -3.22 5.02 -18.14
CA GLU A 6 -3.27 6.30 -18.83
C GLU A 6 -3.42 7.46 -17.84
N ARG A 7 -2.87 8.62 -18.17
CA ARG A 7 -3.13 9.87 -17.42
C ARG A 7 -4.55 10.33 -17.75
N CYS A 8 -5.47 10.07 -16.84
CA CYS A 8 -6.87 10.46 -16.96
C CYS A 8 -7.42 10.67 -15.54
N THR A 9 -8.22 11.71 -15.36
CA THR A 9 -8.82 12.02 -14.06
C THR A 9 -10.19 11.38 -13.93
N VAL A 10 -10.35 10.54 -12.92
CA VAL A 10 -11.59 9.86 -12.52
C VAL A 10 -11.71 10.01 -11.01
N GLY A 11 -12.78 10.64 -10.52
CA GLY A 11 -12.89 11.02 -9.11
C GLY A 11 -11.69 11.86 -8.65
N ALA A 12 -11.00 11.38 -7.61
CA ALA A 12 -9.77 11.98 -7.08
C ALA A 12 -8.47 11.41 -7.69
N GLU A 13 -8.54 10.36 -8.51
CA GLU A 13 -7.36 9.73 -9.12
C GLU A 13 -6.99 10.42 -10.43
N HIS A 14 -5.67 10.54 -10.70
CA HIS A 14 -5.13 11.11 -11.95
C HIS A 14 -4.62 10.08 -12.95
N HIS A 15 -4.75 8.80 -12.60
CA HIS A 15 -4.39 7.67 -13.45
C HIS A 15 -5.59 6.75 -13.56
N ALA A 16 -5.84 6.24 -14.75
CA ALA A 16 -6.98 5.39 -15.01
C ALA A 16 -6.61 4.24 -15.94
N VAL A 17 -7.44 3.21 -15.92
CA VAL A 17 -7.40 2.09 -16.85
C VAL A 17 -8.58 2.18 -17.81
N MET A 18 -8.34 1.98 -19.09
CA MET A 18 -9.42 1.89 -20.07
C MET A 18 -10.18 0.58 -19.92
N ALA A 19 -11.50 0.65 -19.72
CA ALA A 19 -12.36 -0.51 -19.54
C ALA A 19 -12.30 -1.50 -20.71
N ARG A 20 -12.11 -1.01 -21.95
CA ARG A 20 -11.90 -1.87 -23.13
C ARG A 20 -10.57 -2.62 -23.10
N ALA A 21 -9.50 -1.98 -22.63
CA ALA A 21 -8.21 -2.66 -22.45
C ALA A 21 -8.33 -3.74 -21.37
N LEU A 22 -9.00 -3.44 -20.26
CA LEU A 22 -9.31 -4.41 -19.22
C LEU A 22 -10.14 -5.59 -19.76
N TYR A 23 -11.21 -5.31 -20.50
CA TYR A 23 -12.06 -6.34 -21.12
C TYR A 23 -11.28 -7.31 -22.02
N ALA A 24 -10.48 -6.77 -22.94
CA ALA A 24 -9.63 -7.56 -23.83
C ALA A 24 -8.57 -8.35 -23.05
N SER A 25 -7.96 -7.72 -22.04
CA SER A 25 -6.95 -8.35 -21.21
C SER A 25 -7.52 -9.52 -20.40
N LEU A 26 -8.77 -9.45 -19.93
CA LEU A 26 -9.45 -10.53 -19.20
C LEU A 26 -9.92 -11.67 -20.11
N GLY A 27 -9.88 -11.48 -21.44
CA GLY A 27 -10.32 -12.47 -22.43
C GLY A 27 -11.83 -12.75 -22.36
N CYS A 28 -12.62 -11.74 -21.98
CA CYS A 28 -14.07 -11.86 -21.97
C CYS A 28 -14.62 -11.91 -23.41
N SER A 29 -15.69 -12.67 -23.60
CA SER A 29 -16.44 -12.74 -24.86
C SER A 29 -17.77 -11.99 -24.75
N GLY A 30 -18.37 -11.64 -25.89
CA GLY A 30 -19.67 -10.95 -25.96
C GLY A 30 -19.59 -9.44 -26.25
N ASP A 31 -20.72 -8.75 -26.04
CA ASP A 31 -20.80 -7.30 -26.23
C ASP A 31 -20.19 -6.55 -25.04
N PHE A 32 -19.26 -5.63 -25.33
CA PHE A 32 -18.56 -4.83 -24.33
C PHE A 32 -19.51 -3.98 -23.49
N THR A 33 -20.52 -3.36 -24.12
CA THR A 33 -21.43 -2.43 -23.43
C THR A 33 -22.24 -3.16 -22.37
N SER A 34 -22.78 -4.32 -22.75
CA SER A 34 -23.55 -5.20 -21.88
C SER A 34 -22.68 -5.77 -20.76
N TRP A 35 -21.46 -6.17 -21.09
CA TRP A 35 -20.47 -6.61 -20.11
C TRP A 35 -20.14 -5.52 -19.09
N PHE A 36 -19.87 -4.30 -19.55
CA PHE A 36 -19.47 -3.20 -18.67
C PHE A 36 -20.60 -2.82 -17.72
N LYS A 37 -21.84 -2.70 -18.21
CA LYS A 37 -23.03 -2.48 -17.36
C LYS A 37 -23.18 -3.57 -16.30
N ALA A 38 -22.92 -4.83 -16.66
CA ALA A 38 -22.94 -5.92 -15.69
C ALA A 38 -21.83 -5.77 -14.62
N GLN A 39 -20.63 -5.33 -15.00
CA GLN A 39 -19.54 -5.08 -14.04
C GLN A 39 -19.84 -3.91 -13.11
N VAL A 40 -20.38 -2.80 -13.63
CA VAL A 40 -20.82 -1.65 -12.83
C VAL A 40 -21.81 -2.10 -11.76
N LYS A 41 -22.85 -2.86 -12.15
CA LYS A 41 -23.83 -3.40 -11.19
C LYS A 41 -23.21 -4.38 -10.20
N ARG A 42 -22.35 -5.28 -10.67
CA ARG A 42 -21.77 -6.37 -9.85
C ARG A 42 -20.76 -5.87 -8.82
N CYS A 43 -19.98 -4.85 -9.19
CA CYS A 43 -18.96 -4.27 -8.32
C CYS A 43 -19.46 -3.04 -7.55
N GLY A 44 -20.69 -2.58 -7.82
CA GLY A 44 -21.28 -1.40 -7.17
C GLY A 44 -20.59 -0.09 -7.55
N LEU A 45 -20.12 0.03 -8.80
CA LEU A 45 -19.32 1.18 -9.23
C LEU A 45 -20.17 2.45 -9.39
N LEU A 46 -19.62 3.57 -8.96
CA LEU A 46 -20.23 4.89 -9.03
C LEU A 46 -19.66 5.72 -10.19
N GLU A 47 -20.54 6.29 -11.00
CA GLU A 47 -20.14 7.19 -12.08
C GLU A 47 -19.61 8.52 -11.50
N GLY A 48 -18.48 8.98 -12.01
CA GLY A 48 -17.78 10.17 -11.53
C GLY A 48 -16.75 9.89 -10.44
N GLU A 49 -16.90 8.78 -9.70
CA GLU A 49 -15.95 8.35 -8.65
C GLU A 49 -15.08 7.19 -9.12
N ASP A 50 -15.70 6.07 -9.52
CA ASP A 50 -15.01 4.85 -9.94
C ASP A 50 -14.76 4.78 -11.44
N TYR A 51 -15.63 5.41 -12.21
CA TYR A 51 -15.52 5.42 -13.66
C TYR A 51 -16.11 6.67 -14.30
N ARG A 52 -15.69 6.95 -15.53
CA ARG A 52 -16.24 8.02 -16.36
C ARG A 52 -16.30 7.59 -17.82
N GLU A 53 -17.36 7.97 -18.54
CA GLU A 53 -17.44 7.78 -19.99
C GLU A 53 -16.37 8.62 -20.72
N VAL A 54 -15.64 7.98 -21.63
CA VAL A 54 -14.64 8.60 -22.50
C VAL A 54 -14.99 8.26 -23.94
N PHE A 55 -15.10 9.28 -24.80
CA PHE A 55 -15.32 9.07 -26.22
C PHE A 55 -14.02 8.70 -26.92
N MET A 56 -14.03 7.59 -27.66
CA MET A 56 -12.92 7.29 -28.57
C MET A 56 -12.85 8.36 -29.66
N LYS A 57 -11.66 8.88 -29.94
CA LYS A 57 -11.44 9.81 -31.05
C LYS A 57 -11.93 9.15 -32.34
N LYS A 58 -12.73 9.86 -33.15
CA LYS A 58 -13.14 9.41 -34.47
C LYS A 58 -11.88 9.23 -35.32
N ASN A 59 -11.51 7.99 -35.62
CA ASN A 59 -10.61 7.71 -36.72
C ASN A 59 -11.39 7.93 -38.02
N GLY A 60 -11.50 9.18 -38.44
CA GLY A 60 -11.81 9.64 -39.80
C GLY A 60 -12.78 8.79 -40.64
N ASN A 61 -13.90 8.30 -40.08
CA ASN A 61 -14.88 7.54 -40.87
C ASN A 61 -15.81 8.53 -41.60
N PRO A 62 -15.72 8.66 -42.93
CA PRO A 62 -16.49 9.66 -43.68
C PRO A 62 -17.98 9.29 -43.81
N ARG A 63 -18.38 8.06 -43.42
CA ARG A 63 -19.76 7.57 -43.51
C ARG A 63 -20.64 7.83 -42.26
N GLY A 64 -20.13 8.51 -41.25
CA GLY A 64 -20.93 8.91 -40.07
C GLY A 64 -21.30 7.75 -39.13
N GLY A 65 -21.28 8.03 -37.83
CA GLY A 65 -21.62 7.09 -36.75
C GLY A 65 -21.29 7.69 -35.39
N ARG A 66 -22.04 7.33 -34.34
CA ARG A 66 -21.75 7.72 -32.96
C ARG A 66 -20.45 7.02 -32.53
N PRO A 67 -19.44 7.74 -32.00
CA PRO A 67 -18.24 7.11 -31.46
C PRO A 67 -18.62 6.04 -30.43
N GLY A 68 -17.98 4.87 -30.49
CA GLY A 68 -18.23 3.82 -29.51
C GLY A 68 -17.87 4.32 -28.10
N ALA A 69 -18.78 4.14 -27.15
CA ALA A 69 -18.52 4.45 -25.76
C ALA A 69 -17.34 3.59 -25.25
N ASN A 70 -16.45 4.24 -24.51
CA ASN A 70 -15.43 3.62 -23.68
C ASN A 70 -15.52 4.25 -22.29
N TYR A 71 -14.89 3.64 -21.30
CA TYR A 71 -14.89 4.14 -19.93
C TYR A 71 -13.47 4.13 -19.38
N ALA A 72 -13.10 5.20 -18.69
CA ALA A 72 -11.93 5.24 -17.84
C ALA A 72 -12.34 4.79 -16.44
N LEU A 73 -11.56 3.89 -15.84
CA LEU A 73 -11.77 3.32 -14.51
C LEU A 73 -10.65 3.76 -13.59
N THR A 74 -10.96 4.04 -12.33
CA THR A 74 -9.93 4.10 -11.27
C THR A 74 -9.16 2.79 -11.20
N LEU A 75 -7.94 2.83 -10.64
CA LEU A 75 -7.14 1.62 -10.47
C LEU A 75 -7.87 0.60 -9.59
N ASP A 76 -8.56 1.08 -8.55
CA ASP A 76 -9.27 0.22 -7.62
C ASP A 76 -10.54 -0.40 -8.23
N ALA A 77 -11.30 0.36 -9.03
CA ALA A 77 -12.43 -0.19 -9.79
C ALA A 77 -11.97 -1.27 -10.78
N ALA A 78 -10.87 -1.04 -11.49
CA ALA A 78 -10.31 -2.02 -12.42
C ALA A 78 -9.84 -3.31 -11.71
N LYS A 79 -9.17 -3.17 -10.55
CA LYS A 79 -8.78 -4.31 -9.70
C LYS A 79 -10.00 -5.09 -9.22
N HIS A 80 -11.03 -4.38 -8.75
CA HIS A 80 -12.26 -5.01 -8.25
C HIS A 80 -12.93 -5.86 -9.34
N ILE A 81 -13.09 -5.31 -10.55
CA ILE A 81 -13.62 -6.06 -11.70
C ILE A 81 -12.77 -7.31 -11.99
N ALA A 82 -11.45 -7.16 -12.04
CA ALA A 82 -10.55 -8.27 -12.34
C ALA A 82 -10.59 -9.37 -11.25
N LEU A 83 -10.66 -8.96 -9.97
CA LEU A 83 -10.79 -9.86 -8.82
C LEU A 83 -12.11 -10.61 -8.79
N VAL A 84 -13.19 -10.02 -9.30
CA VAL A 84 -14.53 -10.62 -9.33
C VAL A 84 -14.76 -11.45 -10.61
N SER A 85 -13.95 -11.25 -11.63
CA SER A 85 -13.99 -12.02 -12.88
C SER A 85 -13.74 -13.52 -12.64
N SER A 86 -14.57 -14.36 -13.25
CA SER A 86 -14.44 -15.81 -13.24
C SER A 86 -13.60 -16.34 -14.42
N SER A 87 -13.09 -15.46 -15.30
CA SER A 87 -12.29 -15.88 -16.46
C SER A 87 -10.95 -16.50 -16.02
N PRO A 88 -10.33 -17.38 -16.82
CA PRO A 88 -9.01 -17.93 -16.50
C PRO A 88 -7.97 -16.85 -16.22
N LYS A 89 -8.01 -15.75 -16.98
CA LYS A 89 -7.13 -14.59 -16.77
C LYS A 89 -7.48 -13.79 -15.51
N GLY A 90 -8.77 -13.66 -15.18
CA GLY A 90 -9.22 -13.09 -13.90
C GLY A 90 -8.74 -13.90 -12.69
N ARG A 91 -8.79 -15.24 -12.78
CA ARG A 91 -8.24 -16.13 -11.74
C ARG A 91 -6.72 -15.97 -11.59
N ALA A 92 -5.99 -15.89 -12.70
CA ALA A 92 -4.55 -15.65 -12.68
C ALA A 92 -4.21 -14.28 -12.07
N TYR A 93 -4.98 -13.25 -12.41
CA TYR A 93 -4.84 -11.91 -11.83
C TYR A 93 -5.08 -11.92 -10.30
N ARG A 94 -6.16 -12.58 -9.85
CA ARG A 94 -6.44 -12.75 -8.42
C ARG A 94 -5.31 -13.47 -7.70
N ALA A 95 -4.80 -14.56 -8.27
CA ALA A 95 -3.68 -15.30 -7.69
C ALA A 95 -2.42 -14.44 -7.58
N HIS A 96 -2.13 -13.62 -8.60
CA HIS A 96 -1.00 -12.70 -8.58
C HIS A 96 -1.15 -11.61 -7.50
N LEU A 97 -2.32 -10.99 -7.37
CA LEU A 97 -2.56 -9.99 -6.33
C LEU A 97 -2.45 -10.57 -4.92
N ILE A 98 -3.03 -11.75 -4.67
CA ILE A 98 -2.90 -12.44 -3.38
C ILE A 98 -1.43 -12.78 -3.08
N ALA A 99 -0.66 -13.21 -4.09
CA ALA A 99 0.76 -13.48 -3.91
C ALA A 99 1.55 -12.20 -3.58
N ALA A 100 1.28 -11.10 -4.28
CA ALA A 100 1.91 -9.81 -4.04
C ALA A 100 1.56 -9.25 -2.64
N GLU A 101 0.30 -9.38 -2.21
CA GLU A 101 -0.13 -8.98 -0.87
C GLU A 101 0.58 -9.79 0.21
N ARG A 102 0.67 -11.11 0.06
CA ARG A 102 1.42 -11.98 0.97
C ARG A 102 2.89 -11.60 1.06
N GLU A 103 3.52 -11.32 -0.08
CA GLU A 103 4.91 -10.89 -0.12
C GLU A 103 5.10 -9.54 0.58
N LEU A 104 4.19 -8.59 0.35
CA LEU A 104 4.22 -7.29 1.00
C LEU A 104 4.08 -7.42 2.52
N LEU A 105 3.13 -8.24 2.99
CA LEU A 105 2.96 -8.51 4.42
C LEU A 105 4.22 -9.13 5.03
N LEU A 106 4.82 -10.13 4.39
CA LEU A 106 6.08 -10.72 4.86
C LEU A 106 7.21 -9.68 4.95
N ARG A 107 7.29 -8.75 3.99
CA ARG A 107 8.28 -7.66 4.02
C ARG A 107 8.03 -6.69 5.17
N VAL A 108 6.76 -6.34 5.43
CA VAL A 108 6.38 -5.49 6.56
C VAL A 108 6.73 -6.18 7.89
N PHE A 109 6.34 -7.44 8.06
CA PHE A 109 6.67 -8.20 9.28
C PHE A 109 8.18 -8.35 9.50
N ARG A 110 8.96 -8.65 8.45
CA ARG A 110 10.43 -8.70 8.57
C ARG A 110 11.01 -7.36 8.98
N ARG A 111 10.56 -6.27 8.34
CA ARG A 111 11.01 -4.93 8.68
C ARG A 111 10.71 -4.60 10.14
N ASN A 112 9.53 -4.95 10.63
CA ASN A 112 9.17 -4.75 12.03
C ASN A 112 10.07 -5.56 12.96
N ALA A 113 10.37 -6.82 12.63
CA ALA A 113 11.29 -7.66 13.42
C ALA A 113 12.72 -7.10 13.47
N ASP A 114 13.23 -6.57 12.34
CA ASP A 114 14.54 -5.92 12.27
C ASP A 114 14.57 -4.63 13.11
N GLU A 115 13.48 -3.85 13.09
CA GLU A 115 13.32 -2.63 13.89
C GLU A 115 13.23 -2.94 15.39
N LEU A 116 12.47 -3.97 15.78
CA LEU A 116 12.44 -4.51 17.14
C LEU A 116 13.83 -4.95 17.62
N ALA A 117 14.56 -5.71 16.80
CA ALA A 117 15.92 -6.16 17.13
C ALA A 117 16.91 -4.99 17.25
N ASP A 118 16.76 -3.93 16.46
CA ASP A 118 17.56 -2.71 16.60
C ASP A 118 17.28 -1.97 17.92
N LEU A 119 16.00 -1.80 18.26
CA LEU A 119 15.59 -1.17 19.51
C LEU A 119 16.05 -1.96 20.73
N ASP A 120 15.96 -3.28 20.72
CA ASP A 120 16.47 -4.14 21.80
C ASP A 120 17.99 -3.99 21.98
N ARG A 121 18.74 -3.94 20.88
CA ARG A 121 20.20 -3.70 20.94
C ARG A 121 20.52 -2.33 21.52
N ARG A 122 19.77 -1.29 21.12
CA ARG A 122 19.94 0.08 21.63
C ARG A 122 19.60 0.18 23.12
N LEU A 123 18.54 -0.49 23.54
CA LEU A 123 18.15 -0.57 24.96
C LEU A 123 19.26 -1.23 25.78
N ALA A 124 19.75 -2.40 25.35
CA ALA A 124 20.84 -3.09 26.04
C ALA A 124 22.13 -2.25 26.11
N ALA A 125 22.44 -1.49 25.06
CA ALA A 125 23.60 -0.59 25.05
C ALA A 125 23.41 0.60 26.01
N ALA A 126 22.22 1.20 26.05
CA ALA A 126 21.90 2.30 26.96
C ALA A 126 21.95 1.85 28.43
N GLU A 127 21.39 0.67 28.74
CA GLU A 127 21.45 0.07 30.08
C GLU A 127 22.89 -0.22 30.51
N ARG A 128 23.75 -0.73 29.61
CA ARG A 128 25.18 -0.92 29.87
C ARG A 128 25.90 0.40 30.13
N ALA A 129 25.64 1.43 29.32
CA ALA A 129 26.23 2.75 29.50
C ALA A 129 25.81 3.38 30.84
N GLU A 130 24.56 3.19 31.26
CA GLU A 130 24.09 3.62 32.58
C GLU A 130 24.83 2.88 33.71
N ALA A 131 24.95 1.55 33.61
CA ALA A 131 25.66 0.73 34.60
C ALA A 131 27.16 1.07 34.69
N GLU A 132 27.83 1.31 33.57
CA GLU A 132 29.23 1.74 33.52
C GLU A 132 29.43 3.12 34.14
N SER A 133 28.52 4.06 33.84
CA SER A 133 28.51 5.40 34.44
C SER A 133 28.31 5.32 35.96
N PHE A 134 27.42 4.43 36.41
CA PHE A 134 27.23 4.13 37.84
C PHE A 134 28.49 3.56 38.50
N ALA A 135 29.16 2.58 37.86
CA ALA A 135 30.36 1.93 38.38
C ALA A 135 31.61 2.82 38.38
N ARG A 136 31.79 3.69 37.37
CA ARG A 136 32.86 4.71 37.35
C ARG A 136 32.65 5.75 38.43
N ALA A 137 31.41 6.19 38.63
CA ALA A 137 31.09 7.19 39.63
C ALA A 137 31.06 6.66 41.07
N SER A 138 31.17 5.35 41.30
CA SER A 138 31.40 4.76 42.64
C SER A 138 32.89 4.66 42.99
N ARG A 139 33.79 4.84 42.01
CA ARG A 139 35.25 4.74 42.18
C ARG A 139 35.96 6.09 42.42
N GLY A 140 35.26 7.24 42.37
CA GLY A 140 35.87 8.56 42.56
C GLY A 140 34.95 9.58 43.23
N ALA A 141 35.48 10.29 44.25
CA ALA A 141 34.73 11.18 45.14
C ALA A 141 34.30 12.55 44.55
N SER A 142 34.72 12.92 43.32
CA SER A 142 34.40 14.23 42.70
C SER A 142 33.30 14.21 41.62
N VAL A 143 32.57 13.09 41.45
CA VAL A 143 31.71 12.84 40.27
C VAL A 143 30.22 13.17 40.48
N LEU A 144 29.85 13.68 41.66
CA LEU A 144 28.44 13.90 42.06
C LEU A 144 27.67 14.90 41.16
N SER A 145 28.34 15.92 40.59
CA SER A 145 27.71 16.94 39.74
C SER A 145 27.34 16.41 38.35
N ARG A 146 28.18 15.57 37.72
CA ARG A 146 27.85 14.90 36.44
C ARG A 146 26.79 13.82 36.59
N ARG A 147 26.82 13.06 37.71
CA ARG A 147 25.77 12.07 38.08
C ARG A 147 24.35 12.66 38.04
N ARG A 148 24.17 13.92 38.45
CA ARG A 148 22.86 14.58 38.57
C ARG A 148 22.23 14.91 37.20
N ALA A 149 23.07 15.09 36.17
CA ALA A 149 22.63 15.47 34.83
C ALA A 149 22.56 14.28 33.86
N GLU A 150 23.53 13.35 33.91
CA GLU A 150 23.59 12.24 32.95
C GLU A 150 22.59 11.12 33.26
N LYS A 151 22.36 10.83 34.55
CA LYS A 151 21.43 9.76 34.96
C LYS A 151 19.99 9.98 34.47
N PRO A 152 19.33 11.15 34.71
CA PRO A 152 17.98 11.37 34.21
C PRO A 152 17.90 11.40 32.69
N ARG A 153 18.98 11.78 32.00
CA ARG A 153 19.03 11.80 30.53
C ARG A 153 19.02 10.37 29.96
N LEU A 154 19.89 9.49 30.45
CA LEU A 154 19.93 8.08 30.03
C LEU A 154 18.63 7.35 30.38
N GLN A 155 18.07 7.63 31.56
CA GLN A 155 16.76 7.11 31.96
C GLN A 155 15.63 7.55 31.00
N GLY A 156 15.68 8.79 30.51
CA GLY A 156 14.73 9.30 29.52
C GLY A 156 14.86 8.60 28.16
N GLU A 157 16.09 8.37 27.70
CA GLU A 157 16.36 7.63 26.46
C GLU A 157 15.86 6.17 26.57
N VAL A 158 16.15 5.48 27.68
CA VAL A 158 15.65 4.12 27.98
C VAL A 158 14.12 4.05 27.99
N ASN A 159 13.46 4.99 28.67
CA ASN A 159 12.00 5.03 28.74
C ASN A 159 11.37 5.31 27.37
N THR A 160 11.99 6.16 26.55
CA THR A 160 11.53 6.46 25.18
C THR A 160 11.58 5.22 24.30
N ILE A 161 12.70 4.48 24.33
CA ILE A 161 12.89 3.25 23.56
C ILE A 161 11.88 2.19 24.02
N ARG A 162 11.65 2.05 25.33
CA ARG A 162 10.65 1.11 25.88
C ARG A 162 9.24 1.42 25.38
N SER A 163 8.84 2.69 25.33
CA SER A 163 7.54 3.11 24.80
C SER A 163 7.39 2.84 23.30
N GLN A 164 8.45 3.03 22.52
CA GLN A 164 8.47 2.70 21.09
C GLN A 164 8.28 1.19 20.86
N LEU A 165 8.97 0.36 21.66
CA LEU A 165 8.85 -1.10 21.60
C LEU A 165 7.41 -1.57 21.91
N GLN A 166 6.79 -0.98 22.94
CA GLN A 166 5.44 -1.33 23.37
C GLN A 166 4.38 -0.97 22.31
N LEU A 167 4.56 0.12 21.57
CA LEU A 167 3.70 0.50 20.45
C LEU A 167 3.76 -0.51 19.29
N LEU A 168 4.97 -0.97 18.94
CA LEU A 168 5.16 -1.95 17.86
C LEU A 168 4.57 -3.33 18.21
N LEU A 169 4.70 -3.76 19.46
CA LEU A 169 4.13 -5.03 19.95
C LEU A 169 2.58 -5.02 20.04
N GLN A 170 1.94 -3.85 20.08
CA GLN A 170 0.48 -3.73 20.06
C GLN A 170 -0.12 -3.72 18.65
N LEU A 171 0.72 -3.67 17.61
CA LEU A 171 0.31 -3.66 16.20
C LEU A 171 0.36 -5.05 15.54
N GLU A 172 0.81 -6.08 16.29
CA GLU A 172 0.77 -7.51 15.92
C GLU A 172 -0.54 -8.17 16.35
#